data_AF-A0A5B9Y4H7-F1
#
_entry.id   AF-A0A5B9Y4H7-F1
#
_cell.length_a   1.000
_cell.length_b   1.000
_cell.length_c   1.000
_cell.angle_alpha   90.00
_cell.angle_beta   90.00
_cell.angle_gamma   90.00
#
_symmetry.space_group_name_H-M   'P 1'
#
loop_
_entity.id
_entity.type
_entity.pdbx_description
1 polymer ?
#
loop_
_entity_poly.entity_id
_entity_poly.type
_entity_poly.pdbx_seq_one_letter_code
_entity_poly.pdbx_strand_id
1 'polypeptide(L)'
;MDLLTIVIIAGTIAIILLIFLMTFATIMVQRNQNYARVRAKIRAFRKIFVSKLDKIIKINGQNYAETFNIFPFMSNFSETYKHFKSKGLVSFLKRVEYSFLKEYKIVEEQFFDFNYEVSKELGLFNTNIVKNYNKFVSRVFESYRRTFISEVIPLIIAKYEKKSYGIVQYEMADSFIDKEYNIFIENLDIILNATLHAVATQTDDWETDFDFRNYKKVDFKESLKPLRNDLLEAYKILGVTPSDSDASIKRNYRRLSKQYHPDREGTGSEIAFMKVVEAFNMVRKYRDM
;
A
#
# COMPACT_ATOMS: atom_id res chain seq x y z
N MET A 1 10.08 -59.32 0.23
CA MET A 1 10.66 -58.23 -0.59
C MET A 1 12.12 -58.57 -0.78
N ASP A 2 12.62 -58.62 -2.02
CA ASP A 2 14.04 -58.82 -2.26
C ASP A 2 14.83 -57.52 -2.05
N LEU A 3 16.15 -57.65 -1.87
CA LEU A 3 17.05 -56.52 -1.63
C LEU A 3 16.98 -55.49 -2.77
N LEU A 4 16.79 -55.95 -4.01
CA LEU A 4 16.66 -55.12 -5.19
C LEU A 4 15.44 -54.19 -5.12
N THR A 5 14.28 -54.72 -4.72
CA THR A 5 13.05 -53.93 -4.55
C THR A 5 13.22 -52.86 -3.47
N ILE A 6 13.89 -53.17 -2.35
CA ILE A 6 14.16 -52.20 -1.28
C ILE A 6 15.06 -51.06 -1.79
N VAL A 7 16.11 -51.38 -2.54
CA VAL A 7 17.02 -50.39 -3.13
C VAL A 7 16.30 -49.48 -4.13
N ILE A 8 15.43 -50.05 -4.98
CA ILE A 8 14.63 -49.29 -5.94
C ILE A 8 13.67 -48.34 -5.23
N ILE A 9 12.97 -48.80 -4.19
CA ILE A 9 12.06 -47.97 -3.40
C ILE A 9 12.82 -46.83 -2.71
N ALA A 10 13.95 -47.13 -2.05
CA ALA A 10 14.78 -46.13 -1.39
C ALA A 10 15.33 -45.08 -2.38
N GLY A 11 15.80 -45.53 -3.56
CA GLY A 11 16.25 -44.64 -4.64
C GLY A 11 15.13 -43.74 -5.15
N THR A 12 13.92 -44.28 -5.31
CA THR A 12 12.75 -43.52 -5.77
C THR A 12 12.34 -42.46 -4.73
N ILE A 13 12.33 -42.82 -3.44
CA ILE A 13 12.04 -41.88 -2.35
C ILE A 13 13.09 -40.76 -2.31
N ALA A 14 14.37 -41.09 -2.45
CA ALA A 14 15.45 -40.10 -2.48
C ALA A 14 15.31 -39.11 -3.66
N ILE A 15 14.95 -39.60 -4.84
CA ILE A 15 14.69 -38.76 -6.02
C ILE A 15 13.49 -37.83 -5.78
N ILE A 16 12.39 -38.35 -5.22
CA ILE A 16 11.21 -37.54 -4.90
C ILE A 16 11.55 -36.44 -3.88
N LEU A 17 12.31 -36.76 -2.83
CA LEU A 17 12.78 -35.79 -1.84
C LEU A 17 13.69 -34.72 -2.46
N LEU A 18 14.57 -35.11 -3.38
CA LEU A 18 15.44 -34.17 -4.09
C LEU A 18 14.63 -33.20 -4.97
N ILE A 19 13.64 -33.71 -5.70
CA ILE A 19 12.73 -32.87 -6.51
C ILE A 19 11.94 -31.92 -5.61
N PHE A 20 11.46 -32.39 -4.46
CA PHE A 20 10.77 -31.55 -3.48
C PHE A 20 11.67 -30.45 -2.92
N LEU A 21 12.92 -30.76 -2.57
CA LEU A 21 13.91 -29.78 -2.12
C LEU A 21 14.23 -28.74 -3.20
N MET A 22 14.41 -29.16 -4.45
CA MET A 22 14.69 -28.25 -5.56
C MET A 22 13.49 -27.34 -5.86
N THR A 23 12.26 -27.86 -5.86
CA THR A 23 11.06 -27.03 -6.04
C THR A 23 10.88 -26.05 -4.89
N PHE A 24 11.06 -26.50 -3.63
CA PHE A 24 11.03 -25.63 -2.45
C PHE A 24 12.09 -24.52 -2.51
N ALA A 25 13.34 -24.86 -2.87
CA ALA A 25 14.40 -23.88 -3.04
C ALA A 25 14.07 -22.86 -4.13
N THR A 26 13.50 -23.31 -5.26
CA THR A 26 13.08 -22.44 -6.37
C THR A 26 11.98 -21.46 -5.93
N ILE A 27 10.98 -21.95 -5.18
CA ILE A 27 9.91 -21.12 -4.59
C ILE A 27 10.51 -20.07 -3.64
N MET A 28 11.44 -20.47 -2.78
CA MET A 28 12.10 -19.55 -1.84
C MET A 28 12.92 -18.47 -2.55
N VAL A 29 13.68 -18.83 -3.59
CA VAL A 29 14.44 -17.89 -4.41
C VAL A 29 13.50 -16.91 -5.13
N GLN A 30 12.42 -17.40 -5.73
CA GLN A 30 11.45 -16.56 -6.44
C GLN A 30 10.75 -15.58 -5.49
N ARG A 31 10.40 -16.02 -4.27
CA ARG A 31 9.86 -15.13 -3.23
C ARG A 31 10.85 -14.03 -2.87
N ASN A 32 12.11 -14.36 -2.61
CA ASN A 32 13.11 -13.37 -2.23
C ASN A 32 13.38 -12.34 -3.35
N GLN A 33 13.41 -12.79 -4.62
CA GLN A 33 13.51 -11.90 -5.77
C GLN A 33 12.31 -10.94 -5.88
N ASN A 34 11.09 -11.42 -5.62
CA ASN A 34 9.90 -10.57 -5.61
C ASN A 34 9.99 -9.49 -4.54
N TYR A 35 10.42 -9.81 -3.31
CA TYR A 35 10.64 -8.81 -2.25
C TYR A 35 11.70 -7.77 -2.62
N ALA A 36 12.80 -8.20 -3.25
CA ALA A 36 13.82 -7.28 -3.72
C ALA A 36 13.26 -6.31 -4.78
N ARG A 37 12.43 -6.80 -5.72
CA ARG A 37 11.74 -5.97 -6.72
C ARG A 37 10.77 -4.98 -6.10
N VAL A 38 9.93 -5.39 -5.13
CA VAL A 38 9.03 -4.48 -4.39
C VAL A 38 9.84 -3.35 -3.77
N ARG A 39 10.90 -3.69 -3.01
CA ARG A 39 11.75 -2.72 -2.32
C ARG A 39 12.44 -1.77 -3.30
N ALA A 40 12.92 -2.27 -4.43
CA ALA A 40 13.51 -1.44 -5.47
C ALA A 40 12.49 -0.44 -6.05
N LYS A 41 11.27 -0.89 -6.36
CA LYS A 41 10.19 -0.01 -6.85
C LYS A 41 9.78 1.03 -5.81
N ILE A 42 9.69 0.66 -4.52
CA ILE A 42 9.41 1.60 -3.43
C ILE A 42 10.53 2.65 -3.32
N ARG A 43 11.80 2.25 -3.37
CA ARG A 43 12.92 3.21 -3.36
C ARG A 43 12.88 4.16 -4.55
N ALA A 44 12.59 3.64 -5.74
CA ALA A 44 12.42 4.45 -6.94
C ALA A 44 11.27 5.45 -6.78
N PHE A 45 10.12 4.99 -6.26
CA PHE A 45 8.99 5.84 -5.93
C PHE A 45 9.38 6.95 -4.94
N ARG A 46 10.06 6.64 -3.84
CA ARG A 46 10.49 7.63 -2.84
C ARG A 46 11.35 8.73 -3.48
N LYS A 47 12.26 8.35 -4.39
CA LYS A 47 13.08 9.30 -5.15
C LYS A 47 12.25 10.19 -6.07
N ILE A 48 11.28 9.62 -6.79
CA ILE A 48 10.37 10.36 -7.67
C ILE A 48 9.47 11.30 -6.86
N PHE A 49 8.91 10.83 -5.75
CA PHE A 49 8.03 11.60 -4.87
C PHE A 49 8.72 12.87 -4.37
N VAL A 50 9.97 12.73 -3.92
CA VAL A 50 10.83 13.84 -3.48
C VAL A 50 11.07 14.89 -4.58
N SER A 51 11.14 14.46 -5.84
CA SER A 51 11.46 15.35 -6.97
C SER A 51 10.28 16.17 -7.50
N LYS A 52 9.07 15.99 -6.96
CA LYS A 52 7.88 16.72 -7.44
C LYS A 52 7.88 18.18 -6.97
N LEU A 53 7.41 19.09 -7.82
CA LEU A 53 7.39 20.54 -7.57
C LEU A 53 6.31 20.99 -6.55
N ASP A 54 5.30 20.17 -6.30
CA ASP A 54 4.23 20.40 -5.32
C ASP A 54 4.71 20.44 -3.85
N LYS A 55 6.03 20.28 -3.65
CA LYS A 55 6.71 20.32 -2.34
C LYS A 55 7.24 21.69 -1.97
N ILE A 56 7.19 22.68 -2.86
CA ILE A 56 7.47 24.07 -2.53
C ILE A 56 6.14 24.72 -2.12
N ILE A 57 5.96 24.98 -0.83
CA ILE A 57 4.67 25.39 -0.26
C ILE A 57 4.80 26.75 0.39
N LYS A 58 3.94 27.70 -0.01
CA LYS A 58 3.85 29.01 0.63
C LYS A 58 3.35 28.84 2.06
N ILE A 59 4.06 29.43 3.03
CA ILE A 59 3.65 29.38 4.43
C ILE A 59 2.56 30.44 4.66
N ASN A 60 1.41 30.02 5.20
CA ASN A 60 0.27 30.91 5.42
C ASN A 60 0.65 32.08 6.33
N GLY A 61 0.19 33.28 5.97
CA GLY A 61 0.53 34.52 6.67
C GLY A 61 1.98 34.99 6.49
N GLN A 62 2.80 34.30 5.68
CA GLN A 62 4.20 34.64 5.45
C GLN A 62 4.47 34.95 3.98
N ASN A 63 5.50 35.76 3.71
CA ASN A 63 5.92 36.11 2.36
C ASN A 63 7.10 35.26 1.85
N TYR A 64 7.10 33.96 2.19
CA TYR A 64 8.08 33.00 1.69
C TYR A 64 7.44 31.61 1.53
N ALA A 65 8.12 30.74 0.80
CA ALA A 65 7.75 29.34 0.64
C ALA A 65 8.85 28.45 1.23
N GLU A 66 8.46 27.29 1.73
CA GLU A 66 9.37 26.30 2.28
C GLU A 66 9.33 25.03 1.42
N THR A 67 10.45 24.30 1.37
CA THR A 67 10.55 23.07 0.57
C THR A 67 10.46 21.83 1.45
N PHE A 68 9.55 20.92 1.11
CA PHE A 68 9.27 19.65 1.79
C PHE A 68 9.70 18.44 0.94
N ASN A 69 10.97 18.43 0.54
CA ASN A 69 11.53 17.46 -0.41
C ASN A 69 12.34 16.34 0.25
N ILE A 70 12.25 16.16 1.57
CA ILE A 70 12.89 15.03 2.24
C ILE A 70 11.82 13.98 2.53
N PHE A 71 12.00 12.74 2.07
CA PHE A 71 11.00 11.70 2.27
C PHE A 71 10.83 11.38 3.77
N PRO A 72 9.60 11.26 4.31
CA PRO A 72 8.34 11.22 3.56
C PRO A 72 7.83 12.60 3.13
N PHE A 73 7.94 13.64 3.96
CA PHE A 73 7.52 15.01 3.62
C PHE A 73 8.13 16.05 4.58
N MET A 74 9.42 15.90 4.88
CA MET A 74 10.21 16.74 5.78
C MET A 74 10.75 18.00 5.09
N SER A 75 10.88 19.08 5.88
CA SER A 75 11.65 20.27 5.52
C SER A 75 12.94 20.40 6.34
N ASN A 76 13.96 21.02 5.74
CA ASN A 76 15.13 21.47 6.49
C ASN A 76 14.91 22.83 7.18
N PHE A 77 13.78 23.50 6.91
CA PHE A 77 13.40 24.84 7.36
C PHE A 77 14.42 25.93 6.98
N SER A 78 15.02 25.79 5.81
CA SER A 78 16.08 26.70 5.37
C SER A 78 15.55 28.10 5.02
N GLU A 79 14.36 28.20 4.45
CA GLU A 79 13.74 29.50 4.13
C GLU A 79 13.21 30.17 5.40
N THR A 80 12.61 29.41 6.32
CA THR A 80 12.28 29.91 7.67
C THR A 80 13.53 30.45 8.37
N TYR A 81 14.66 29.73 8.32
CA TYR A 81 15.91 30.23 8.92
C TYR A 81 16.39 31.52 8.24
N LYS A 82 16.34 31.60 6.91
CA LYS A 82 16.74 32.80 6.17
C LYS A 82 15.91 34.02 6.57
N HIS A 83 14.60 33.84 6.80
CA HIS A 83 13.68 34.91 7.14
C HIS A 83 13.83 35.37 8.60
N PHE A 84 13.81 34.45 9.57
CA PHE A 84 13.79 34.80 11.00
C PHE A 84 15.17 34.82 11.67
N LYS A 85 16.21 34.29 11.01
CA LYS A 85 17.57 34.13 11.55
C LYS A 85 17.64 33.39 12.90
N SER A 86 16.62 32.61 13.24
CA SER A 86 16.46 31.98 14.55
C SER A 86 16.69 30.47 14.50
N LYS A 87 17.81 30.01 15.07
CA LYS A 87 18.09 28.57 15.24
C LYS A 87 17.10 27.92 16.21
N GLY A 88 16.63 28.67 17.21
CA GLY A 88 15.66 28.19 18.21
C GLY A 88 14.32 27.85 17.58
N LEU A 89 13.79 28.76 16.74
CA LEU A 89 12.55 28.53 15.99
C LEU A 89 12.66 27.31 15.08
N VAL A 90 13.72 27.21 14.28
CA VAL A 90 13.96 26.07 13.38
C VAL A 90 14.07 24.76 14.15
N SER A 91 14.76 24.77 15.29
CA SER A 91 14.90 23.57 16.13
C SER A 91 13.58 23.14 16.74
N PHE A 92 12.72 24.09 17.11
CA PHE A 92 11.38 23.78 17.61
C PHE A 92 10.47 23.22 16.50
N LEU A 93 10.45 23.84 15.32
CA LEU A 93 9.72 23.34 14.15
C LEU A 93 10.11 21.90 13.81
N LYS A 94 11.41 21.59 13.79
CA LYS A 94 11.92 20.22 13.55
C LYS A 94 11.46 19.22 14.61
N ARG A 95 11.39 19.62 15.88
CA ARG A 95 10.88 18.74 16.95
C ARG A 95 9.40 18.43 16.75
N VAL A 96 8.58 19.43 16.44
CA VAL A 96 7.15 19.23 16.21
C VAL A 96 6.92 18.41 14.94
N GLU A 97 7.62 18.72 13.84
CA GLU A 97 7.63 17.93 12.60
C GLU A 97 7.93 16.45 12.89
N TYR A 98 8.97 16.18 13.69
CA TYR A 98 9.36 14.82 14.04
C TYR A 98 8.23 14.05 14.74
N SER A 99 7.44 14.68 15.60
CA SER A 99 6.28 14.03 16.25
C SER A 99 5.25 13.55 15.23
N PHE A 100 4.87 14.39 14.26
CA PHE A 100 3.94 14.00 13.19
C PHE A 100 4.50 12.83 12.37
N LEU A 101 5.79 12.87 12.05
CA LEU A 101 6.42 11.84 11.21
C LEU A 101 6.63 10.51 11.92
N LYS A 102 6.76 10.54 13.25
CA LYS A 102 6.82 9.33 14.06
C LYS A 102 5.53 8.51 13.89
N GLU A 103 4.37 9.14 13.94
CA GLU A 103 3.08 8.46 13.76
C GLU A 103 2.89 7.95 12.33
N TYR A 104 3.29 8.73 11.32
CA TYR A 104 3.32 8.26 9.94
C TYR A 104 4.12 6.95 9.80
N LYS A 105 5.28 6.86 10.45
CA LYS A 105 6.14 5.67 10.34
C LYS A 105 5.46 4.41 10.89
N ILE A 106 4.72 4.54 12.00
CA ILE A 106 3.95 3.44 12.59
C ILE A 106 2.88 2.96 11.61
N VAL A 107 2.13 3.89 11.01
CA VAL A 107 1.06 3.58 10.06
C VAL A 107 1.61 3.03 8.73
N GLU A 108 2.77 3.52 8.28
CA GLU A 108 3.50 2.97 7.14
C GLU A 108 3.90 1.51 7.37
N GLU A 109 4.39 1.17 8.56
CA GLU A 109 4.73 -0.20 8.94
C GLU A 109 3.50 -1.11 8.89
N GLN A 110 2.37 -0.67 9.48
CA GLN A 110 1.09 -1.38 9.42
C GLN A 110 0.61 -1.61 7.98
N PHE A 111 0.76 -0.62 7.10
CA PHE A 111 0.45 -0.78 5.68
C PHE A 111 1.28 -1.90 5.03
N PHE A 112 2.58 -1.98 5.33
CA PHE A 112 3.44 -3.01 4.74
C PHE A 112 3.20 -4.39 5.33
N ASP A 113 2.98 -4.50 6.63
CA ASP A 113 2.65 -5.77 7.31
C ASP A 113 1.36 -6.37 6.76
N PHE A 114 0.35 -5.52 6.57
CA PHE A 114 -0.88 -5.91 5.91
C PHE A 114 -0.65 -6.46 4.51
N ASN A 115 0.07 -5.71 3.68
CA ASN A 115 0.27 -6.10 2.29
C ASN A 115 1.08 -7.40 2.20
N TYR A 116 1.99 -7.63 3.15
CA TYR A 116 2.71 -8.87 3.30
C TYR A 116 1.76 -10.05 3.59
N GLU A 117 0.86 -9.92 4.58
CA GLU A 117 -0.10 -10.99 4.90
C GLU A 117 -1.08 -11.25 3.76
N VAL A 118 -1.63 -10.20 3.11
CA VAL A 118 -2.49 -10.37 1.93
C VAL A 118 -1.75 -11.07 0.79
N SER A 119 -0.50 -10.67 0.51
CA SER A 119 0.31 -11.31 -0.53
C SER A 119 0.58 -12.78 -0.22
N LYS A 120 0.79 -13.11 1.06
CA LYS A 120 1.05 -14.46 1.55
C LYS A 120 -0.20 -15.34 1.49
N GLU A 121 -1.36 -14.84 1.93
CA GLU A 121 -2.62 -15.58 1.91
C GLU A 121 -3.14 -15.81 0.49
N LEU A 122 -3.04 -14.80 -0.39
CA LEU A 122 -3.57 -14.88 -1.76
C LEU A 122 -2.57 -15.42 -2.77
N GLY A 123 -1.30 -15.64 -2.39
CA GLY A 123 -0.21 -15.97 -3.31
C GLY A 123 0.13 -14.86 -4.32
N LEU A 124 -0.41 -13.66 -4.11
CA LEU A 124 -0.30 -12.51 -5.00
C LEU A 124 0.83 -11.60 -4.53
N PHE A 125 2.06 -11.93 -4.91
CA PHE A 125 3.16 -11.01 -4.69
C PHE A 125 3.12 -9.92 -5.78
N ASN A 126 3.01 -8.65 -5.36
CA ASN A 126 3.73 -7.51 -5.96
C ASN A 126 3.04 -6.59 -6.99
N THR A 127 1.89 -6.90 -7.61
CA THR A 127 1.50 -6.08 -8.79
C THR A 127 0.94 -4.70 -8.45
N ASN A 128 0.17 -4.53 -7.37
CA ASN A 128 -0.44 -3.23 -7.01
C ASN A 128 0.11 -2.53 -5.76
N ILE A 129 1.06 -3.12 -5.03
CA ILE A 129 1.54 -2.55 -3.76
C ILE A 129 2.14 -1.15 -3.93
N VAL A 130 2.85 -0.90 -5.02
CA VAL A 130 3.48 0.39 -5.30
C VAL A 130 2.45 1.44 -5.68
N LYS A 131 1.42 1.05 -6.46
CA LYS A 131 0.28 1.90 -6.81
C LYS A 131 -0.46 2.32 -5.54
N ASN A 132 -0.81 1.36 -4.69
CA ASN A 132 -1.52 1.59 -3.43
C ASN A 132 -0.70 2.41 -2.43
N TYR A 133 0.61 2.12 -2.32
CA TYR A 133 1.51 2.89 -1.47
C TYR A 133 1.68 4.34 -1.94
N ASN A 134 1.78 4.58 -3.25
CA ASN A 134 1.81 5.94 -3.79
C ASN A 134 0.54 6.72 -3.43
N LYS A 135 -0.63 6.09 -3.58
CA LYS A 135 -1.93 6.66 -3.21
C LYS A 135 -1.99 6.97 -1.71
N PHE A 136 -1.60 6.02 -0.87
CA PHE A 136 -1.47 6.17 0.58
C PHE A 136 -0.59 7.36 0.95
N VAL A 137 0.66 7.40 0.48
CA VAL A 137 1.61 8.49 0.78
C VAL A 137 1.09 9.84 0.30
N SER A 138 0.46 9.89 -0.87
CA SER A 138 -0.11 11.14 -1.39
C SER A 138 -1.24 11.67 -0.51
N ARG A 139 -2.16 10.80 -0.06
CA ARG A 139 -3.24 11.20 0.87
C ARG A 139 -2.71 11.60 2.23
N VAL A 140 -1.71 10.89 2.75
CA VAL A 140 -1.05 11.28 4.00
C VAL A 140 -0.40 12.65 3.84
N PHE A 141 0.26 12.92 2.71
CA PHE A 141 0.87 14.22 2.46
C PHE A 141 -0.15 15.35 2.42
N GLU A 142 -1.33 15.15 1.84
CA GLU A 142 -2.40 16.15 1.89
C GLU A 142 -2.92 16.38 3.32
N SER A 143 -3.07 15.32 4.13
CA SER A 143 -3.40 15.46 5.55
C SER A 143 -2.33 16.26 6.30
N TYR A 144 -1.06 15.92 6.08
CA TYR A 144 0.10 16.61 6.66
C TYR A 144 0.19 18.07 6.21
N ARG A 145 -0.08 18.35 4.93
CA ARG A 145 -0.15 19.71 4.41
C ARG A 145 -1.23 20.51 5.12
N ARG A 146 -2.44 19.94 5.26
CA ARG A 146 -3.57 20.60 5.92
C ARG A 146 -3.28 20.91 7.38
N THR A 147 -2.77 19.95 8.15
CA THR A 147 -2.57 20.12 9.59
C THR A 147 -1.24 20.81 9.89
N PHE A 148 -0.12 20.16 9.57
CA PHE A 148 1.19 20.65 9.96
C PHE A 148 1.61 21.90 9.19
N ILE A 149 1.54 21.86 7.85
CA ILE A 149 2.11 22.95 7.02
C ILE A 149 1.22 24.19 7.06
N SER A 150 -0.10 24.02 6.93
CA SER A 150 -1.05 25.13 6.82
C SER A 150 -1.51 25.71 8.15
N GLU A 151 -1.47 24.95 9.25
CA GLU A 151 -1.94 25.42 10.56
C GLU A 151 -0.82 25.49 11.60
N VAL A 152 -0.04 24.42 11.78
CA VAL A 152 0.97 24.34 12.86
C VAL A 152 2.18 25.25 12.60
N ILE A 153 2.77 25.24 11.39
CA ILE A 153 3.94 26.08 11.10
C ILE A 153 3.64 27.58 11.30
N PRO A 154 2.58 28.16 10.69
CA PRO A 154 2.24 29.57 10.88
C PRO A 154 1.97 29.93 12.33
N LEU A 155 1.29 29.06 13.08
CA LEU A 155 1.01 29.29 14.49
C LEU A 155 2.30 29.28 15.34
N ILE A 156 3.23 28.37 15.07
CA ILE A 156 4.53 28.34 15.75
C ILE A 156 5.32 29.64 15.47
N ILE A 157 5.28 30.13 14.23
CA ILE A 157 5.89 31.40 13.86
C ILE A 157 5.20 32.56 14.60
N ALA A 158 3.86 32.60 14.61
CA ALA A 158 3.10 33.62 15.32
C ALA A 158 3.42 33.61 16.83
N LYS A 159 3.53 32.42 17.44
CA LYS A 159 3.97 32.24 18.82
C LYS A 159 5.37 32.80 19.07
N TYR A 160 6.30 32.52 18.16
CA TYR A 160 7.66 33.07 18.24
C TYR A 160 7.68 34.60 18.18
N GLU A 161 6.82 35.19 17.34
CA GLU A 161 6.66 36.64 17.21
C GLU A 161 5.77 37.28 18.29
N LYS A 162 5.14 36.49 19.17
CA LYS A 162 4.12 36.91 20.14
C LYS A 162 2.92 37.62 19.48
N LYS A 163 2.45 37.06 18.37
CA LYS A 163 1.27 37.53 17.61
C LYS A 163 0.20 36.45 17.57
N SER A 164 -1.05 36.84 17.37
CA SER A 164 -2.14 35.90 17.09
C SER A 164 -2.04 35.33 15.67
N TYR A 165 -2.61 34.13 15.47
CA TYR A 165 -2.79 33.52 14.17
C TYR A 165 -4.29 33.23 13.95
N GLY A 166 -4.91 34.00 13.04
CA GLY A 166 -6.37 34.00 12.89
C GLY A 166 -7.06 34.40 14.19
N ILE A 167 -7.90 33.51 14.73
CA ILE A 167 -8.58 33.69 16.02
C ILE A 167 -7.80 33.13 17.21
N VAL A 168 -6.68 32.43 16.97
CA VAL A 168 -5.91 31.75 18.00
C VAL A 168 -4.88 32.71 18.59
N GLN A 169 -4.97 32.93 19.90
CA GLN A 169 -3.96 33.68 20.67
C GLN A 169 -2.70 32.81 20.87
N TYR A 170 -1.52 33.42 20.90
CA TYR A 170 -0.27 32.66 20.94
C TYR A 170 -0.06 31.84 22.22
N GLU A 171 -0.69 32.25 23.33
CA GLU A 171 -0.69 31.52 24.59
C GLU A 171 -1.45 30.18 24.48
N MET A 172 -2.39 30.08 23.53
CA MET A 172 -3.14 28.85 23.26
C MET A 172 -2.45 27.95 22.22
N ALA A 173 -1.26 28.33 21.75
CA ALA A 173 -0.61 27.64 20.64
C ALA A 173 -0.34 26.16 20.90
N ASP A 174 0.08 25.80 22.12
CA ASP A 174 0.42 24.40 22.44
C ASP A 174 -0.82 23.50 22.40
N SER A 175 -1.93 23.95 23.00
CA SER A 175 -3.23 23.24 22.95
C SER A 175 -3.74 23.07 21.52
N PHE A 176 -3.56 24.09 20.67
CA PHE A 176 -3.94 24.01 19.26
C PHE A 176 -3.04 23.03 18.49
N ILE A 177 -1.72 23.03 18.74
CA ILE A 177 -0.79 22.07 18.12
C ILE A 177 -1.20 20.64 18.47
N ASP A 178 -1.52 20.37 19.74
CA ASP A 178 -1.98 19.05 20.19
C ASP A 178 -3.29 18.65 19.48
N LYS A 179 -4.22 19.60 19.31
CA LYS A 179 -5.45 19.37 18.55
C LYS A 179 -5.18 19.00 17.09
N GLU A 180 -4.35 19.76 16.37
CA GLU A 180 -4.02 19.46 14.97
C GLU A 180 -3.22 18.16 14.82
N TYR A 181 -2.40 17.82 15.81
CA TYR A 181 -1.70 16.54 15.89
C TYR A 181 -2.69 15.37 16.02
N ASN A 182 -3.68 15.47 16.90
CA ASN A 182 -4.72 14.44 17.05
C ASN A 182 -5.55 14.29 15.78
N ILE A 183 -5.92 15.41 15.13
CA ILE A 183 -6.61 15.39 13.83
C ILE A 183 -5.77 14.67 12.77
N PHE A 184 -4.46 14.89 12.76
CA PHE A 184 -3.55 14.19 11.85
C PHE A 184 -3.53 12.68 12.10
N ILE A 185 -3.44 12.25 13.38
CA ILE A 185 -3.49 10.82 13.75
C ILE A 185 -4.81 10.19 13.31
N GLU A 186 -5.95 10.83 13.57
CA GLU A 186 -7.27 10.34 13.14
C GLU A 186 -7.32 10.17 11.62
N ASN A 187 -6.84 11.16 10.87
CA ASN A 187 -6.75 11.06 9.42
C ASN A 187 -5.83 9.92 8.97
N LEU A 188 -4.73 9.63 9.67
CA LEU A 188 -3.84 8.51 9.34
C LEU A 188 -4.55 7.16 9.48
N ASP A 189 -5.28 6.92 10.58
CA ASP A 189 -6.04 5.68 10.79
C ASP A 189 -7.09 5.51 9.68
N ILE A 190 -7.80 6.58 9.35
CA ILE A 190 -8.81 6.58 8.30
C ILE A 190 -8.17 6.28 6.92
N ILE A 191 -7.07 6.96 6.56
CA ILE A 191 -6.36 6.76 5.28
C ILE A 191 -5.82 5.33 5.19
N LEU A 192 -5.26 4.80 6.28
CA LEU A 192 -4.79 3.43 6.34
C LEU A 192 -5.95 2.49 6.06
N ASN A 193 -7.00 2.51 6.87
CA ASN A 193 -8.12 1.58 6.75
C ASN A 193 -8.81 1.65 5.38
N ALA A 194 -8.97 2.84 4.80
CA ALA A 194 -9.47 3.01 3.44
C ALA A 194 -8.54 2.39 2.38
N THR A 195 -7.23 2.59 2.52
CA THR A 195 -6.23 1.99 1.62
C THR A 195 -6.23 0.47 1.75
N LEU A 196 -6.31 -0.06 2.97
CA LEU A 196 -6.38 -1.48 3.25
C LEU A 196 -7.63 -2.10 2.62
N HIS A 197 -8.79 -1.45 2.76
CA HIS A 197 -10.03 -1.87 2.12
C HIS A 197 -9.92 -1.87 0.58
N ALA A 198 -9.32 -0.83 -0.01
CA ALA A 198 -9.10 -0.76 -1.46
C ALA A 198 -8.15 -1.86 -1.95
N VAL A 199 -7.09 -2.16 -1.19
CA VAL A 199 -6.15 -3.26 -1.50
C VAL A 199 -6.89 -4.60 -1.48
N ALA A 200 -7.74 -4.84 -0.47
CA ALA A 200 -8.53 -6.05 -0.40
C ALA A 200 -9.55 -6.13 -1.55
N THR A 201 -10.44 -5.16 -1.67
CA THR A 201 -11.55 -5.23 -2.64
C THR A 201 -11.13 -4.98 -4.08
N GLN A 202 -9.89 -4.54 -4.32
CA GLN A 202 -9.38 -4.09 -5.62
C GLN A 202 -10.28 -3.06 -6.28
N THR A 203 -10.84 -2.19 -5.47
CA THR A 203 -11.60 -1.05 -5.93
C THR A 203 -10.61 0.10 -6.16
N ASP A 204 -10.75 0.76 -7.31
CA ASP A 204 -10.11 2.06 -7.53
C ASP A 204 -10.97 3.20 -6.95
N ASP A 205 -12.13 2.89 -6.34
CA ASP A 205 -13.20 3.80 -5.84
C ASP A 205 -12.81 4.85 -4.78
N TRP A 206 -11.55 4.90 -4.35
CA TRP A 206 -11.02 5.92 -3.45
C TRP A 206 -10.72 7.27 -4.18
N GLU A 207 -11.19 7.42 -5.42
CA GLU A 207 -11.00 8.62 -6.27
C GLU A 207 -11.99 9.76 -6.00
N THR A 208 -13.11 9.54 -5.30
CA THR A 208 -14.02 10.63 -4.91
C THR A 208 -13.53 11.36 -3.65
N ASP A 209 -13.95 12.62 -3.50
CA ASP A 209 -13.63 13.50 -2.37
C ASP A 209 -13.86 12.77 -1.04
N PHE A 210 -12.76 12.32 -0.45
CA PHE A 210 -12.78 11.50 0.74
C PHE A 210 -13.18 12.38 1.94
N ASP A 211 -14.44 12.29 2.36
CA ASP A 211 -14.97 13.01 3.51
C ASP A 211 -14.62 12.29 4.81
N PHE A 212 -13.57 12.78 5.48
CA PHE A 212 -13.11 12.28 6.78
C PHE A 212 -14.20 12.28 7.86
N ARG A 213 -15.28 13.07 7.72
CA ARG A 213 -16.33 13.20 8.74
C ARG A 213 -17.30 12.02 8.80
N ASN A 214 -17.39 11.24 7.72
CA ASN A 214 -18.40 10.18 7.57
C ASN A 214 -17.80 8.76 7.50
N TYR A 215 -16.52 8.60 7.80
CA TYR A 215 -15.84 7.32 7.70
C TYR A 215 -16.25 6.35 8.83
N LYS A 216 -16.75 5.16 8.48
CA LYS A 216 -16.97 4.05 9.42
C LYS A 216 -15.78 3.10 9.38
N LYS A 217 -15.23 2.81 10.56
CA LYS A 217 -14.17 1.80 10.73
C LYS A 217 -14.68 0.43 10.29
N VAL A 218 -13.97 -0.22 9.37
CA VAL A 218 -14.31 -1.56 8.84
C VAL A 218 -13.44 -2.61 9.54
N ASP A 219 -14.04 -3.71 10.02
CA ASP A 219 -13.26 -4.87 10.46
C ASP A 219 -12.65 -5.56 9.25
N PHE A 220 -11.33 -5.45 9.17
CA PHE A 220 -10.58 -5.92 8.03
C PHE A 220 -10.60 -7.45 7.85
N LYS A 221 -10.48 -8.22 8.93
CA LYS A 221 -10.46 -9.69 8.85
C LYS A 221 -11.80 -10.23 8.37
N GLU A 222 -12.88 -9.53 8.69
CA GLU A 222 -14.21 -9.84 8.20
C GLU A 222 -14.35 -9.49 6.71
N SER A 223 -13.81 -8.33 6.28
CA SER A 223 -13.86 -7.89 4.88
C SER A 223 -13.05 -8.74 3.89
N LEU A 224 -12.00 -9.43 4.34
CA LEU A 224 -11.20 -10.34 3.49
C LEU A 224 -11.84 -11.69 3.22
N LYS A 225 -12.74 -12.17 4.10
CA LYS A 225 -13.27 -13.53 3.98
C LYS A 225 -14.01 -13.78 2.66
N PRO A 226 -14.95 -12.91 2.23
CA PRO A 226 -15.66 -13.10 0.96
C PRO A 226 -14.68 -13.08 -0.21
N LEU A 227 -13.79 -12.09 -0.22
CA LEU A 227 -12.78 -11.93 -1.24
C LEU A 227 -11.89 -13.16 -1.43
N ARG A 228 -11.36 -13.69 -0.32
CA ARG A 228 -10.50 -14.86 -0.35
C ARG A 228 -11.25 -16.06 -0.91
N ASN A 229 -12.51 -16.23 -0.53
CA ASN A 229 -13.32 -17.33 -1.02
C ASN A 229 -13.59 -17.21 -2.52
N ASP A 230 -13.97 -16.02 -2.99
CA ASP A 230 -14.25 -15.76 -4.40
C ASP A 230 -13.00 -15.98 -5.28
N LEU A 231 -11.85 -15.48 -4.83
CA LEU A 231 -10.60 -15.65 -5.57
C LEU A 231 -10.12 -17.11 -5.58
N LEU A 232 -10.23 -17.82 -4.44
CA LEU A 232 -9.93 -19.26 -4.40
C LEU A 232 -10.86 -20.07 -5.29
N GLU A 233 -12.13 -19.70 -5.35
CA GLU A 233 -13.10 -20.34 -6.24
C GLU A 233 -12.78 -20.06 -7.72
N ALA A 234 -12.39 -18.82 -8.05
CA ALA A 234 -11.93 -18.49 -9.40
C ALA A 234 -10.71 -19.32 -9.83
N TYR A 235 -9.73 -19.52 -8.94
CA TYR A 235 -8.60 -20.40 -9.21
C TYR A 235 -9.03 -21.85 -9.46
N LYS A 236 -9.95 -22.38 -8.65
CA LYS A 236 -10.51 -23.73 -8.85
C LYS A 236 -11.26 -23.87 -10.18
N ILE A 237 -12.11 -22.90 -10.54
CA ILE A 237 -12.84 -22.89 -11.82
C ILE A 237 -11.87 -22.96 -13.00
N LEU A 238 -10.75 -22.23 -12.92
CA LEU A 238 -9.72 -22.24 -13.95
C LEU A 238 -8.80 -23.48 -13.90
N GLY A 239 -8.93 -24.34 -12.89
CA GLY A 239 -8.09 -25.52 -12.70
C GLY A 239 -6.62 -25.18 -12.45
N VAL A 240 -6.37 -24.07 -11.74
CA VAL A 240 -5.03 -23.57 -11.41
C VAL A 240 -4.92 -23.24 -9.93
N THR A 241 -3.70 -23.00 -9.47
CA THR A 241 -3.36 -22.59 -8.11
C THR A 241 -2.88 -21.14 -8.10
N PRO A 242 -2.95 -20.43 -6.95
CA PRO A 242 -2.36 -19.10 -6.82
C PRO A 242 -0.87 -19.04 -7.17
N SER A 243 -0.14 -20.14 -6.97
CA SER A 243 1.29 -20.29 -7.31
C SER A 243 1.58 -20.45 -8.81
N ASP A 244 0.58 -20.71 -9.64
CA ASP A 244 0.80 -20.87 -11.08
C ASP A 244 1.24 -19.57 -11.74
N SER A 245 2.00 -19.67 -12.84
CA SER A 245 2.45 -18.51 -13.61
C SER A 245 1.31 -17.89 -14.43
N ASP A 246 1.39 -16.59 -14.73
CA ASP A 246 0.40 -15.88 -15.55
C ASP A 246 0.21 -16.54 -16.94
N ALA A 247 1.29 -17.08 -17.50
CA ALA A 247 1.25 -17.82 -18.75
C ALA A 247 0.49 -19.16 -18.62
N SER A 248 0.65 -19.86 -17.49
CA SER A 248 -0.11 -21.09 -17.19
C SER A 248 -1.60 -20.79 -17.01
N ILE A 249 -1.93 -19.71 -16.32
CA ILE A 249 -3.32 -19.25 -16.10
C ILE A 249 -3.96 -18.88 -17.43
N LYS A 250 -3.31 -18.04 -18.25
CA LYS A 250 -3.79 -17.67 -19.60
C LYS A 250 -3.96 -18.90 -20.50
N ARG A 251 -3.09 -19.90 -20.39
CA ARG A 251 -3.19 -21.16 -21.14
C ARG A 251 -4.42 -21.97 -20.73
N ASN A 252 -4.63 -22.16 -19.42
CA ASN A 252 -5.79 -22.89 -18.91
C ASN A 252 -7.11 -22.19 -19.24
N TYR A 253 -7.16 -20.87 -19.10
CA TYR A 253 -8.31 -20.08 -19.53
C TYR A 253 -8.65 -20.31 -21.02
N ARG A 254 -7.66 -20.23 -21.92
CA ARG A 254 -7.88 -20.48 -23.36
C ARG A 254 -8.38 -21.90 -23.64
N ARG A 255 -7.82 -22.89 -22.92
CA ARG A 255 -8.25 -24.30 -23.02
C ARG A 255 -9.71 -24.46 -22.62
N LEU A 256 -10.09 -23.95 -21.45
CA LEU A 256 -11.45 -24.04 -20.92
C LEU A 256 -12.45 -23.24 -21.76
N SER A 257 -12.06 -22.05 -22.22
CA SER A 257 -12.87 -21.22 -23.13
C SER A 257 -13.17 -21.97 -24.42
N LYS A 258 -12.18 -22.63 -25.03
CA LYS A 258 -12.39 -23.48 -26.22
C LYS A 258 -13.21 -24.74 -25.90
N GLN A 259 -13.17 -25.25 -24.68
CA GLN A 259 -13.92 -26.44 -24.26
C GLN A 259 -15.41 -26.14 -24.06
N TYR A 260 -15.72 -25.03 -23.40
CA TYR A 260 -17.08 -24.67 -23.03
C TYR A 260 -17.72 -23.64 -23.95
N HIS A 261 -17.04 -23.18 -25.00
CA HIS A 261 -17.60 -22.23 -25.97
C HIS A 261 -18.99 -22.69 -26.44
N PRO A 262 -20.03 -21.83 -26.43
CA PRO A 262 -21.39 -22.22 -26.76
C PRO A 262 -21.51 -22.87 -28.16
N ASP A 263 -20.69 -22.41 -29.12
CA ASP A 263 -20.65 -22.97 -30.48
C ASP A 263 -20.00 -24.37 -30.59
N ARG A 264 -19.50 -24.94 -29.48
CA ARG A 264 -18.85 -26.25 -29.51
C ARG A 264 -19.86 -27.36 -29.28
N GLU A 265 -19.99 -28.25 -30.26
CA GLU A 265 -20.86 -29.42 -30.15
C GLU A 265 -20.41 -30.37 -29.03
N GLY A 266 -21.38 -30.86 -28.25
CA GLY A 266 -21.20 -31.84 -27.17
C GLY A 266 -20.71 -31.27 -25.84
N THR A 267 -19.77 -30.33 -25.83
CA THR A 267 -19.20 -29.75 -24.59
C THR A 267 -19.49 -28.27 -24.37
N GLY A 268 -20.12 -27.59 -25.34
CA GLY A 268 -20.48 -26.18 -25.25
C GLY A 268 -21.54 -25.92 -24.18
N SER A 269 -21.33 -24.87 -23.39
CA SER A 269 -22.27 -24.43 -22.37
C SER A 269 -22.04 -22.95 -22.08
N GLU A 270 -23.03 -22.12 -22.40
CA GLU A 270 -22.99 -20.68 -22.16
C GLU A 270 -22.72 -20.36 -20.69
N ILE A 271 -23.41 -21.03 -19.76
CA ILE A 271 -23.23 -20.87 -18.32
C ILE A 271 -21.80 -21.22 -17.89
N ALA A 272 -21.25 -22.35 -18.36
CA ALA A 272 -19.90 -22.75 -18.01
C ALA A 272 -18.85 -21.81 -18.62
N PHE A 273 -19.07 -21.34 -19.85
CA PHE A 273 -18.23 -20.35 -20.50
C PHE A 273 -18.20 -19.03 -19.73
N MET A 274 -19.36 -18.51 -19.32
CA MET A 274 -19.46 -17.30 -18.51
C MET A 274 -18.70 -17.45 -17.19
N LYS A 275 -18.86 -18.57 -16.47
CA LYS A 275 -18.11 -18.83 -15.22
C LYS A 275 -16.59 -18.82 -15.43
N VAL A 276 -16.11 -19.39 -16.54
CA VAL A 276 -14.68 -19.37 -16.90
C VAL A 276 -14.20 -17.95 -17.21
N VAL A 277 -15.00 -17.16 -17.92
CA VAL A 277 -14.70 -15.75 -18.23
C VAL A 277 -14.67 -14.90 -16.96
N GLU A 278 -15.65 -15.03 -16.08
CA GLU A 278 -15.72 -14.32 -14.80
C GLU A 278 -14.54 -14.69 -13.90
N ALA A 279 -14.25 -15.98 -13.74
CA ALA A 279 -13.10 -16.45 -12.97
C ALA A 279 -11.77 -15.91 -13.52
N PHE A 280 -11.59 -15.92 -14.85
CA PHE A 280 -10.39 -15.35 -15.46
C PHE A 280 -10.32 -13.84 -15.29
N ASN A 281 -11.42 -13.11 -15.45
CA ASN A 281 -11.46 -11.67 -15.25
C ASN A 281 -11.11 -11.30 -13.81
N MET A 282 -11.60 -12.06 -12.83
CA MET A 282 -11.23 -11.91 -11.44
C MET A 282 -9.71 -12.15 -11.29
N VAL A 283 -9.20 -13.34 -11.60
CA VAL A 283 -7.75 -13.63 -11.44
C VAL A 283 -6.86 -12.63 -12.20
N ARG A 284 -7.26 -12.21 -13.41
CA ARG A 284 -6.57 -11.18 -14.20
C ARG A 284 -6.53 -9.83 -13.50
N LYS A 285 -7.67 -9.36 -12.98
CA LYS A 285 -7.74 -8.12 -12.17
C LYS A 285 -6.83 -8.23 -10.96
N TYR A 286 -6.85 -9.38 -10.27
CA TYR A 286 -6.07 -9.62 -9.07
C TYR A 286 -4.57 -9.67 -9.29
N ARG A 287 -4.15 -10.13 -10.47
CA ARG A 287 -2.74 -10.31 -10.84
C ARG A 287 -2.20 -9.22 -11.76
N ASP A 288 -3.02 -8.27 -12.21
CA ASP A 288 -2.63 -7.22 -13.16
C ASP A 288 -2.01 -7.80 -14.46
N MET A 289 -2.67 -8.82 -15.06
CA MET A 289 -2.17 -9.55 -16.24
C MET A 289 -2.71 -9.07 -17.59
#